data_AF-A0A847X9L2-F1
#
_entry.id   AF-A0A847X9L2-F1
#
_cell.length_a   1.000
_cell.length_b   1.000
_cell.length_c   1.000
_cell.angle_alpha   90.00
_cell.angle_beta   90.00
_cell.angle_gamma   90.00
#
_symmetry.space_group_name_H-M   'P 1'
#
loop_
_entity.id
_entity.type
_entity.pdbx_description
1 polymer ?
#
loop_
_entity_poly.entity_id
_entity_poly.type
_entity_poly.pdbx_seq_one_letter_code
_entity_poly.pdbx_strand_id
1 'polypeptide(L)' 'MSDLIRILVHIVSFIMAAFVLVHVDFIKFMRKGHESKAQMLYIIVALALGYLMAQFILNLSINYIY' A
#
# COMPACT_ATOMS: atom_id res chain seq x y z
N MET A 1 -14.68 -14.34 9.29
CA MET A 1 -14.62 -12.87 9.21
C MET A 1 -15.60 -12.39 8.17
N SER A 2 -16.54 -11.52 8.53
CA SER A 2 -17.51 -10.93 7.60
C SER A 2 -16.78 -10.24 6.45
N ASP A 3 -17.22 -10.44 5.21
CA ASP A 3 -16.60 -9.87 4.00
C ASP A 3 -16.42 -8.34 4.08
N LEU A 4 -17.33 -7.68 4.80
CA LEU A 4 -17.27 -6.26 5.15
C LEU A 4 -15.97 -5.85 5.85
N ILE A 5 -15.46 -6.66 6.78
CA ILE A 5 -14.23 -6.38 7.54
C ILE A 5 -13.01 -6.51 6.62
N ARG A 6 -13.02 -7.50 5.71
CA ARG A 6 -11.95 -7.68 4.72
C ARG A 6 -11.82 -6.48 3.81
N ILE A 7 -12.94 -5.95 3.33
CA ILE A 7 -12.97 -4.76 2.45
C ILE A 7 -12.45 -3.54 3.20
N LEU A 8 -12.91 -3.32 4.44
CA LEU A 8 -12.45 -2.20 5.28
C LEU A 8 -10.94 -2.24 5.52
N VAL A 9 -10.39 -3.40 5.86
CA VAL A 9 -8.95 -3.55 6.10
C VAL A 9 -8.14 -3.22 4.84
N HIS A 10 -8.61 -3.61 3.65
CA HIS A 10 -7.95 -3.26 2.40
C HIS A 10 -7.97 -1.75 2.13
N ILE A 11 -9.13 -1.10 2.31
CA ILE A 11 -9.26 0.35 2.08
C ILE A 11 -8.36 1.12 3.04
N VAL A 12 -8.38 0.79 4.33
CA VAL A 12 -7.55 1.46 5.35
C VAL A 12 -6.06 1.24 5.08
N SER A 13 -5.65 0.01 4.76
CA SER A 13 -4.25 -0.31 4.43
C SER A 13 -3.76 0.41 3.18
N PHE A 14 -4.62 0.53 2.17
CA PHE A 14 -4.29 1.27 0.95
C PHE A 14 -4.11 2.77 1.22
N ILE A 15 -5.02 3.39 1.99
CA ILE A 15 -4.91 4.81 2.37
C ILE A 15 -3.63 5.05 3.17
N MET A 16 -3.31 4.15 4.11
CA MET A 16 -2.12 4.28 4.94
C MET A 16 -0.83 4.11 4.12
N ALA A 17 -0.79 3.12 3.22
CA ALA A 17 0.34 2.93 2.31
C ALA A 17 0.52 4.13 1.37
N ALA A 18 -0.57 4.68 0.83
CA ALA A 18 -0.54 5.87 -0.01
C ALA A 18 -0.04 7.11 0.77
N PHE A 19 -0.49 7.30 2.01
CA PHE A 19 -0.07 8.42 2.85
C PHE A 19 1.43 8.37 3.19
N VAL A 20 1.93 7.18 3.53
CA VAL A 20 3.37 6.97 3.79
C VAL A 20 4.18 7.24 2.52
N LEU A 21 3.72 6.73 1.38
CA LEU A 21 4.41 6.94 0.11
C LEU A 21 4.49 8.42 -0.28
N VAL A 22 3.49 9.24 0.10
CA VAL A 22 3.47 10.70 -0.22
C VAL A 22 4.62 11.42 0.46
N HIS A 23 5.09 10.90 1.58
CA HIS A 23 6.23 11.44 2.30
C HIS A 23 7.57 10.89 1.82
N VAL A 24 7.57 9.89 0.94
CA VAL A 24 8.80 9.33 0.38
C VAL A 24 9.26 10.21 -0.78
N ASP A 25 10.48 10.72 -0.67
CA ASP A 25 11.10 11.55 -1.70
C ASP A 25 11.63 10.68 -2.85
N PHE A 26 10.74 10.33 -3.78
CA PHE A 26 11.09 9.56 -4.99
C PHE A 26 11.95 10.36 -5.97
N ILE A 27 11.99 11.69 -5.86
CA ILE A 27 12.84 12.55 -6.68
C ILE A 27 14.31 12.25 -6.38
N LYS A 28 14.64 11.92 -5.12
CA LYS A 28 15.99 11.51 -4.72
C LYS A 28 16.44 10.16 -5.32
N PHE A 29 15.48 9.26 -5.59
CA PHE A 29 15.77 7.94 -6.16
C PHE A 29 15.79 7.93 -7.70
N MET A 30 15.41 9.02 -8.36
CA MET A 30 15.20 9.01 -9.80
C MET A 30 16.01 10.00 -10.62
N ARG A 31 16.46 9.50 -11.77
CA ARG A 31 17.25 10.26 -12.74
C ARG A 31 16.38 11.30 -13.46
N LYS A 32 16.85 12.56 -13.47
CA LYS A 32 16.21 13.68 -14.17
C LYS A 32 15.87 13.32 -15.63
N GLY A 33 14.63 13.59 -16.05
CA GLY A 33 14.14 13.36 -17.42
C GLY A 33 13.20 12.15 -17.61
N HIS A 34 12.94 11.35 -16.56
CA HIS A 34 12.00 10.22 -16.62
C HIS A 34 10.82 10.33 -15.66
N GLU A 35 10.37 11.56 -15.36
CA GLU A 35 9.37 11.86 -14.32
C GLU A 35 8.06 11.07 -14.45
N SER A 36 7.60 10.81 -15.68
CA SER A 36 6.40 9.99 -15.93
C SER A 36 6.57 8.53 -15.48
N LYS A 37 7.77 7.96 -15.61
CA LYS A 37 8.08 6.62 -15.12
C LYS A 37 8.13 6.56 -13.59
N ALA A 38 8.45 7.70 -12.94
CA ALA A 38 8.42 7.84 -11.47
C ALA A 38 7.02 7.65 -10.93
N GLN A 39 6.08 8.39 -11.50
CA GLN A 39 4.70 8.41 -11.04
C GLN A 39 4.05 7.04 -11.20
N MET A 40 4.36 6.34 -12.30
CA MET A 40 3.85 4.98 -12.51
C MET A 40 4.45 3.99 -11.50
N LEU A 41 5.75 4.05 -11.24
CA LEU A 41 6.40 3.26 -10.18
C LEU A 41 5.80 3.53 -8.81
N TYR A 42 5.55 4.80 -8.51
CA TYR A 42 4.96 5.24 -7.27
C TYR A 42 3.57 4.61 -7.05
N ILE A 43 2.70 4.67 -8.06
CA ILE A 43 1.35 4.09 -8.00
C ILE A 43 1.42 2.56 -7.80
N ILE A 44 2.33 1.89 -8.53
CA ILE A 44 2.53 0.44 -8.41
C ILE A 44 3.02 0.07 -7.01
N VAL A 45 3.98 0.82 -6.45
CA VAL A 45 4.51 0.60 -5.10
C VAL A 45 3.43 0.86 -4.04
N ALA A 46 2.59 1.89 -4.21
CA ALA A 46 1.47 2.16 -3.32
C ALA A 46 0.45 1.02 -3.31
N LEU A 47 0.09 0.51 -4.50
CA LEU A 47 -0.80 -0.64 -4.66
C LEU A 47 -0.21 -1.90 -4.02
N ALA A 48 1.05 -2.20 -4.28
CA ALA A 48 1.73 -3.37 -3.75
C ALA A 48 1.83 -3.33 -2.22
N LEU A 49 2.25 -2.20 -1.64
CA LEU A 49 2.36 -2.03 -0.19
C LEU A 49 1.00 -2.07 0.50
N GLY A 50 -0.01 -1.40 -0.07
CA GLY A 50 -1.37 -1.43 0.47
C GLY A 50 -1.95 -2.86 0.50
N TYR A 51 -1.73 -3.62 -0.57
CA TYR A 51 -2.13 -5.03 -0.63
C TYR A 51 -1.37 -5.89 0.40
N LEU A 52 -0.04 -5.78 0.46
CA LEU A 52 0.79 -6.52 1.42
C LEU A 52 0.39 -6.24 2.87
N MET A 53 0.15 -4.97 3.22
CA MET A 53 -0.32 -4.59 4.56
C MET A 53 -1.70 -5.18 4.86
N ALA A 54 -2.66 -5.07 3.93
CA ALA A 54 -4.00 -5.63 4.13
C ALA A 54 -3.95 -7.15 4.31
N GLN A 55 -3.15 -7.83 3.47
CA GLN A 55 -3.01 -9.27 3.50
C GLN A 55 -2.30 -9.74 4.78
N PHE A 56 -1.31 -8.98 5.26
CA PHE A 56 -0.66 -9.21 6.55
C PHE A 56 -1.65 -9.10 7.73
N ILE A 57 -2.42 -8.01 7.79
CA ILE A 57 -3.40 -7.78 8.87
C ILE A 57 -4.48 -8.86 8.85
N LEU A 58 -4.97 -9.24 7.67
CA LEU A 58 -5.95 -10.32 7.54
C LEU A 58 -5.38 -11.66 7.95
N ASN A 59 -4.16 -11.98 7.54
CA ASN A 59 -3.53 -13.24 7.91
C ASN A 59 -3.25 -13.31 9.42
N LEU A 60 -2.81 -12.20 10.02
CA LEU A 60 -2.65 -12.08 11.47
C LEU A 60 -3.99 -12.29 12.18
N SER A 61 -5.05 -11.62 11.72
CA SER A 61 -6.37 -11.77 12.32
C SER A 61 -6.95 -13.18 12.18
N ILE A 62 -6.67 -13.89 11.09
CA ILE A 62 -7.13 -15.27 10.91
C ILE A 62 -6.35 -16.23 11.82
N ASN A 63 -5.05 -16.03 12.00
CA ASN A 63 -4.20 -16.95 12.76
C ASN A 63 -4.19 -16.70 14.28
N TYR A 64 -4.46 -15.48 14.74
CA TYR A 64 -4.37 -15.12 16.16
C TYR A 64 -5.71 -14.81 16.83
N ILE A 65 -6.77 -14.52 16.08
CA ILE A 65 -8.07 -14.10 16.62
C ILE A 65 -9.13 -15.20 16.48
N TYR A 66 -8.83 -16.29 15.77
CA TYR A 66 -9.68 -17.48 15.62
C TYR A 66 -8.95 -18.74 16.08
#